data_AF-A0A329Y8U2-F1
#
_entry.id   AF-A0A329Y8U2-F1
#
_cell.length_a   1.000
_cell.length_b   1.000
_cell.length_c   1.000
_cell.angle_alpha   90.00
_cell.angle_beta   90.00
_cell.angle_gamma   90.00
#
_symmetry.space_group_name_H-M   'P 1'
#
loop_
_entity.id
_entity.type
_entity.pdbx_description
1 polymer ?
#
loop_
_entity_poly.entity_id
_entity_poly.type
_entity_poly.pdbx_seq_one_letter_code
_entity_poly.pdbx_strand_id
1 'polypeptide(L)'
;MLLYQFIPACWIIWLLIWFFASFGGKKTVRQEDPLSRLGNTAPIWIGAFFLAVNPSWLGPLRFRLIPQDLTFYMIGAALTFVGLLFAIWARYHIGRNWSGVITLKEDHALIRSGPYALVRHPIYSGLMLAIVGSAIARGDIAAVLAIVAVLYAVLRRVSIEESWMSETFGSAYADYKASTPALVPFLL
;
A
#
# COMPACT_ATOMS: atom_id res chain seq x y z
N MET A 1 -1.09 7.02 27.53
CA MET A 1 -2.27 6.48 26.80
C MET A 1 -2.48 7.18 25.45
N LEU A 2 -2.42 8.52 25.38
CA LEU A 2 -2.57 9.29 24.12
C LEU A 2 -1.52 8.95 23.06
N LEU A 3 -0.26 8.73 23.44
CA LEU A 3 0.82 8.43 22.50
C LEU A 3 0.49 7.24 21.59
N TYR A 4 -0.05 6.15 22.15
CA TYR A 4 -0.40 4.94 21.40
C TYR A 4 -1.54 5.12 20.40
N GLN A 5 -2.29 6.25 20.47
CA GLN A 5 -3.34 6.59 19.52
C GLN A 5 -2.82 7.25 18.24
N PHE A 6 -1.53 7.61 18.18
CA PHE A 6 -0.95 8.28 17.02
C PHE A 6 -1.07 7.43 15.75
N ILE A 7 -0.61 6.17 15.77
CA ILE A 7 -0.69 5.26 14.62
C ILE A 7 -2.15 5.05 14.16
N PRO A 8 -3.12 4.69 15.03
CA PRO A 8 -4.53 4.64 14.65
C PRO A 8 -5.05 5.93 14.02
N ALA A 9 -4.70 7.10 14.59
CA ALA A 9 -5.10 8.39 14.06
C ALA A 9 -4.54 8.62 12.64
N CYS A 10 -3.27 8.27 12.38
CA CYS A 10 -2.70 8.36 11.03
C CYS A 10 -3.48 7.52 10.01
N TRP A 11 -3.86 6.28 10.37
CA TRP A 11 -4.66 5.41 9.50
C TRP A 11 -6.08 5.95 9.28
N ILE A 12 -6.73 6.49 10.31
CA ILE A 12 -8.05 7.12 10.19
C ILE A 12 -7.99 8.34 9.26
N ILE A 13 -7.01 9.23 9.46
CA ILE A 13 -6.82 10.41 8.61
C ILE A 13 -6.56 9.97 7.17
N TRP A 14 -5.71 8.98 6.97
CA TRP A 14 -5.45 8.42 5.64
C TRP A 14 -6.72 7.86 5.00
N LEU A 15 -7.54 7.11 5.73
CA LEU A 15 -8.83 6.57 5.24
C LEU A 15 -9.79 7.70 4.85
N LEU A 16 -9.88 8.76 5.64
CA LEU A 16 -10.70 9.94 5.32
C LEU A 16 -10.21 10.61 4.04
N ILE A 17 -8.91 10.88 3.93
CA ILE A 17 -8.31 11.45 2.71
C ILE A 17 -8.63 10.57 1.50
N TRP A 18 -8.47 9.25 1.63
CA TRP A 18 -8.71 8.31 0.55
C TRP A 18 -10.17 8.25 0.13
N PHE A 19 -11.08 8.26 1.10
CA PHE A 19 -12.52 8.32 0.88
C PHE A 19 -12.89 9.58 0.09
N PHE A 20 -12.44 10.76 0.54
CA PHE A 20 -12.73 12.02 -0.16
C PHE A 20 -12.06 12.11 -1.54
N ALA A 21 -10.83 11.61 -1.70
CA ALA A 21 -10.14 11.61 -2.98
C ALA A 21 -10.75 10.63 -3.99
N SER A 22 -11.54 9.64 -3.55
CA SER A 22 -12.19 8.66 -4.44
C SER A 22 -13.32 9.26 -5.28
N PHE A 23 -13.90 10.38 -4.86
CA PHE A 23 -14.92 11.10 -5.61
C PHE A 23 -14.28 11.82 -6.82
N GLY A 24 -14.82 11.61 -8.03
CA GLY A 24 -14.40 12.35 -9.24
C GLY A 24 -13.41 11.65 -10.19
N GLY A 25 -13.24 10.34 -10.10
CA GLY A 25 -12.42 9.57 -11.06
C GLY A 25 -12.96 9.58 -12.50
N LYS A 26 -12.06 9.55 -13.50
CA LYS A 26 -12.42 9.30 -14.93
C LYS A 26 -13.14 7.94 -15.10
N LYS A 27 -13.97 7.83 -16.14
CA LYS A 27 -14.64 6.57 -16.55
C LYS A 27 -13.63 5.44 -16.77
N THR A 28 -14.03 4.24 -16.39
CA THR A 28 -13.23 3.00 -16.43
C THR A 28 -13.54 2.24 -17.73
N VAL A 29 -12.52 1.85 -18.50
CA VAL A 29 -12.64 1.11 -19.76
C VAL A 29 -12.52 -0.40 -19.55
N ARG A 30 -11.50 -0.81 -18.78
CA ARG A 30 -11.30 -2.21 -18.38
C ARG A 30 -11.27 -2.25 -16.87
N GLN A 31 -12.04 -3.14 -16.26
CA GLN A 31 -12.06 -3.34 -14.81
C GLN A 31 -11.81 -4.82 -14.54
N GLU A 32 -11.01 -5.12 -13.53
CA GLU A 32 -10.72 -6.50 -13.11
C GLU A 32 -12.01 -7.31 -12.86
N ASP A 33 -12.03 -8.62 -13.08
CA ASP A 33 -13.20 -9.44 -12.76
C ASP A 33 -13.55 -9.34 -11.25
N PRO A 34 -14.81 -9.12 -10.85
CA PRO A 34 -15.24 -9.10 -9.45
C PRO A 34 -14.68 -10.22 -8.56
N LEU A 35 -14.56 -11.45 -9.07
CA LEU A 35 -13.99 -12.58 -8.31
C LEU A 35 -12.48 -12.43 -8.09
N SER A 36 -11.76 -11.96 -9.10
CA SER A 36 -10.33 -11.69 -9.01
C SER A 36 -10.04 -10.50 -8.07
N ARG A 37 -10.91 -9.48 -8.07
CA ARG A 37 -10.84 -8.36 -7.13
C ARG A 37 -10.97 -8.80 -5.68
N LEU A 38 -11.92 -9.68 -5.39
CA LEU A 38 -12.14 -10.20 -4.04
C LEU A 38 -10.91 -10.97 -3.55
N GLY A 39 -10.36 -11.85 -4.39
CA GLY A 39 -9.12 -12.58 -4.07
C GLY A 39 -7.90 -11.68 -3.88
N ASN A 40 -7.80 -10.56 -4.60
CA ASN A 40 -6.65 -9.66 -4.54
C ASN A 40 -6.76 -8.56 -3.47
N THR A 41 -7.97 -8.20 -3.02
CA THR A 41 -8.19 -7.19 -1.97
C THR A 41 -8.40 -7.79 -0.59
N ALA A 42 -8.96 -9.00 -0.50
CA ALA A 42 -9.26 -9.62 0.79
C ALA A 42 -8.01 -9.77 1.69
N PRO A 43 -6.83 -10.21 1.20
CA PRO A 43 -5.65 -10.31 2.06
C PRO A 43 -5.17 -8.96 2.61
N ILE A 44 -5.37 -7.87 1.87
CA ILE A 44 -5.05 -6.50 2.30
C ILE A 44 -5.96 -6.09 3.46
N TRP A 45 -7.28 -6.30 3.30
CA TRP A 45 -8.26 -5.98 4.34
C TRP A 45 -8.11 -6.87 5.57
N ILE A 46 -7.80 -8.15 5.39
CA ILE A 46 -7.52 -9.09 6.47
C ILE A 46 -6.27 -8.65 7.23
N GLY A 47 -5.16 -8.36 6.54
CA GLY A 47 -3.93 -7.87 7.17
C GLY A 47 -4.14 -6.56 7.93
N ALA A 48 -4.88 -5.61 7.34
CA ALA A 48 -5.24 -4.35 7.97
C ALA A 48 -6.10 -4.56 9.23
N PHE A 49 -7.09 -5.45 9.18
CA PHE A 49 -7.93 -5.80 10.32
C PHE A 49 -7.11 -6.41 11.47
N PHE A 50 -6.23 -7.35 11.17
CA PHE A 50 -5.37 -7.97 12.18
C PHE A 50 -4.41 -6.96 12.82
N LEU A 51 -3.90 -5.99 12.07
CA LEU A 51 -3.07 -4.89 12.60
C LEU A 51 -3.87 -3.91 13.47
N ALA A 52 -5.14 -3.64 13.12
CA ALA A 52 -5.97 -2.66 13.83
C ALA A 52 -6.58 -3.21 15.13
N VAL A 53 -7.09 -4.43 15.14
CA VAL A 53 -7.99 -4.90 16.22
C VAL A 53 -7.28 -5.69 17.33
N ASN A 54 -6.07 -6.23 17.06
CA ASN A 54 -5.31 -7.12 17.97
C ASN A 54 -6.20 -8.01 18.86
N PRO A 55 -7.05 -8.88 18.28
CA PRO A 55 -8.08 -9.55 19.05
C PRO A 55 -7.49 -10.48 20.11
N SER A 56 -8.07 -10.45 21.31
CA SER A 56 -7.56 -11.14 22.50
C SER A 56 -7.50 -12.66 22.36
N TRP A 57 -8.32 -13.24 21.48
CA TRP A 57 -8.38 -14.68 21.17
C TRP A 57 -7.19 -15.22 20.38
N LEU A 58 -6.23 -14.37 19.98
CA LEU A 58 -5.12 -14.76 19.10
C LEU A 58 -4.08 -15.67 19.77
N GLY A 59 -4.19 -15.89 21.08
CA GLY A 59 -3.38 -16.86 21.82
C GLY A 59 -1.88 -16.70 21.54
N PRO A 60 -1.19 -17.75 21.03
CA PRO A 60 0.24 -17.71 20.74
C PRO A 60 0.68 -16.64 19.72
N LEU A 61 -0.21 -16.18 18.85
CA LEU A 61 0.12 -15.15 17.85
C LEU A 61 0.37 -13.77 18.47
N ARG A 62 0.05 -13.59 19.75
CA ARG A 62 0.39 -12.39 20.53
C ARG A 62 1.76 -12.47 21.19
N PHE A 63 2.49 -13.57 20.98
CA PHE A 63 3.86 -13.69 21.46
C PHE A 63 4.70 -12.54 20.86
N ARG A 64 5.46 -11.90 21.74
CA ARG A 64 6.22 -10.69 21.41
C ARG A 64 7.60 -11.09 20.87
N LEU A 65 7.90 -10.61 19.68
CA LEU A 65 9.19 -10.74 19.03
C LEU A 65 10.08 -9.52 19.30
N ILE A 66 9.46 -8.35 19.48
CA ILE A 66 10.15 -7.07 19.67
C ILE A 66 9.75 -6.47 21.04
N PRO A 67 10.68 -5.89 21.81
CA PRO A 67 10.35 -5.12 23.01
C PRO A 67 9.38 -3.97 22.68
N GLN A 68 8.31 -3.82 23.46
CA GLN A 68 7.38 -2.70 23.30
C GLN A 68 7.81 -1.50 24.16
N ASP A 69 9.04 -1.04 23.98
CA ASP A 69 9.51 0.17 24.60
C ASP A 69 9.13 1.41 23.75
N LEU A 70 9.36 2.59 24.30
CA LEU A 70 9.05 3.85 23.62
C LEU A 70 9.83 3.97 22.30
N THR A 71 11.05 3.43 22.24
CA THR A 71 11.93 3.50 21.07
C THR A 71 11.31 2.79 19.86
N PHE A 72 10.92 1.53 20.00
CA PHE A 72 10.31 0.76 18.91
C PHE A 72 8.96 1.35 18.50
N TYR A 73 8.19 1.88 19.46
CA TYR A 73 6.96 2.60 19.15
C TYR A 73 7.22 3.83 18.27
N MET A 74 8.20 4.67 18.65
CA MET A 74 8.52 5.90 17.91
C MET A 74 9.08 5.61 16.51
N ILE A 75 9.92 4.59 16.38
CA ILE A 75 10.41 4.12 15.07
C ILE A 75 9.23 3.66 14.21
N GLY A 76 8.36 2.80 14.76
CA GLY A 76 7.19 2.31 14.05
C GLY A 76 6.24 3.44 13.64
N ALA A 77 5.99 4.40 14.53
CA ALA A 77 5.17 5.58 14.28
C ALA A 77 5.75 6.47 13.17
N ALA A 78 7.06 6.71 13.18
CA ALA A 78 7.73 7.49 12.15
C ALA A 78 7.64 6.82 10.78
N LEU A 79 7.91 5.51 10.70
CA LEU A 79 7.79 4.74 9.46
C LEU A 79 6.34 4.72 8.94
N THR A 80 5.37 4.55 9.84
CA THR A 80 3.94 4.65 9.51
C THR A 80 3.62 6.01 8.90
N PHE A 81 4.00 7.08 9.57
CA PHE A 81 3.72 8.43 9.13
C PHE A 81 4.34 8.73 7.77
N VAL A 82 5.63 8.44 7.59
CA VAL A 82 6.36 8.67 6.33
C VAL A 82 5.78 7.82 5.19
N GLY A 83 5.46 6.56 5.44
CA GLY A 83 4.85 5.67 4.44
C GLY A 83 3.49 6.19 3.96
N LEU A 84 2.64 6.64 4.88
CA LEU A 84 1.34 7.21 4.54
C LEU A 84 1.47 8.54 3.78
N LEU A 85 2.40 9.42 4.18
CA LEU A 85 2.68 10.64 3.42
C LEU A 85 3.14 10.35 1.99
N PHE A 86 4.01 9.36 1.80
CA PHE A 86 4.46 8.95 0.48
C PHE A 86 3.31 8.40 -0.38
N ALA A 87 2.44 7.57 0.21
CA ALA A 87 1.25 7.06 -0.47
C ALA A 87 0.26 8.18 -0.83
N ILE A 88 0.08 9.17 0.05
CA ILE A 88 -0.75 10.35 -0.19
C ILE A 88 -0.18 11.20 -1.32
N TRP A 89 1.13 11.48 -1.31
CA TRP A 89 1.81 12.21 -2.38
C TRP A 89 1.61 11.52 -3.72
N ALA A 90 1.84 10.21 -3.77
CA ALA A 90 1.58 9.40 -4.96
C ALA A 90 0.13 9.52 -5.43
N ARG A 91 -0.83 9.36 -4.52
CA ARG A 91 -2.26 9.39 -4.80
C ARG A 91 -2.73 10.72 -5.40
N TYR A 92 -2.21 11.85 -4.91
CA TYR A 92 -2.51 13.16 -5.47
C TYR A 92 -1.79 13.38 -6.80
N HIS A 93 -0.54 12.91 -6.94
CA HIS A 93 0.26 13.07 -8.16
C HIS A 93 -0.32 12.31 -9.35
N ILE A 94 -0.82 11.08 -9.15
CA ILE A 94 -1.49 10.33 -10.23
C ILE A 94 -2.87 10.92 -10.58
N GLY A 95 -3.44 11.71 -9.66
CA GLY A 95 -4.68 12.46 -9.85
C GLY A 95 -5.82 11.61 -10.41
N ARG A 96 -6.39 12.05 -11.53
CA ARG A 96 -7.57 11.41 -12.16
C ARG A 96 -7.27 10.08 -12.86
N ASN A 97 -5.99 9.75 -13.05
CA ASN A 97 -5.58 8.46 -13.62
C ASN A 97 -5.62 7.33 -12.58
N TRP A 98 -5.77 7.66 -11.28
CA TRP A 98 -5.90 6.66 -10.22
C TRP A 98 -7.23 5.92 -10.25
N SER A 99 -7.20 4.64 -9.93
CA SER A 99 -8.38 3.81 -9.72
C SER A 99 -8.18 2.91 -8.50
N GLY A 100 -9.24 2.67 -7.73
CA GLY A 100 -9.22 1.74 -6.59
C GLY A 100 -9.19 0.26 -6.99
N VAL A 101 -9.23 0.00 -8.29
CA VAL A 101 -9.18 -1.32 -8.92
C VAL A 101 -8.19 -1.25 -10.08
N ILE A 102 -7.62 -2.40 -10.45
CA ILE A 102 -6.81 -2.49 -11.66
C ILE A 102 -7.70 -2.11 -12.84
N THR A 103 -7.43 -0.97 -13.45
CA THR A 103 -8.23 -0.44 -14.55
C THR A 103 -7.39 0.26 -15.58
N LEU A 104 -7.77 0.08 -16.84
CA LEU A 104 -7.42 0.99 -17.92
C LEU A 104 -8.51 2.05 -18.03
N LYS A 105 -8.11 3.32 -18.06
CA LYS A 105 -9.02 4.48 -18.23
C LYS A 105 -8.94 5.00 -19.66
N GLU A 106 -9.98 5.70 -20.11
CA GLU A 106 -9.90 6.47 -21.36
C GLU A 106 -8.79 7.53 -21.22
N ASP A 107 -7.95 7.66 -22.23
CA ASP A 107 -6.73 8.49 -22.23
C ASP A 107 -5.81 8.22 -21.03
N HIS A 108 -5.54 6.93 -20.76
CA HIS A 108 -4.60 6.56 -19.71
C HIS A 108 -3.21 7.07 -20.10
N ALA A 109 -2.70 8.05 -19.37
CA ALA A 109 -1.34 8.56 -19.56
C ALA A 109 -0.39 7.81 -18.63
N LEU A 110 0.75 7.38 -19.18
CA LEU A 110 1.83 6.79 -18.39
C LEU A 110 2.55 7.88 -17.59
N ILE A 111 2.24 7.98 -16.30
CA ILE A 111 2.87 8.96 -15.41
C ILE A 111 4.22 8.44 -14.93
N ARG A 112 5.27 9.22 -15.15
CA ARG A 112 6.67 8.90 -14.76
C ARG A 112 7.34 10.00 -13.94
N SER A 113 6.59 10.99 -13.47
CA SER A 113 7.10 12.13 -12.70
C SER A 113 6.73 12.03 -11.22
N GLY A 114 7.37 12.87 -10.39
CA GLY A 114 7.12 12.90 -8.95
C GLY A 114 7.47 11.56 -8.28
N PRO A 115 6.58 10.97 -7.47
CA PRO A 115 6.87 9.70 -6.78
C PRO A 115 6.99 8.52 -7.75
N TYR A 116 6.36 8.62 -8.93
CA TYR A 116 6.47 7.63 -9.98
C TYR A 116 7.84 7.66 -10.69
N ALA A 117 8.64 8.72 -10.52
CA ALA A 117 10.03 8.71 -10.98
C ALA A 117 10.96 7.88 -10.07
N LEU A 118 10.53 7.63 -8.82
CA LEU A 118 11.34 6.91 -7.82
C LEU A 118 11.10 5.40 -7.86
N VAL A 119 9.82 5.02 -7.94
CA VAL A 119 9.35 3.63 -8.04
C VAL A 119 8.09 3.61 -8.89
N ARG A 120 7.83 2.52 -9.61
CA ARG A 120 6.66 2.39 -10.49
C ARG A 120 5.34 2.31 -9.71
N HIS A 121 5.40 1.81 -8.48
CA HIS A 121 4.24 1.53 -7.63
C HIS A 121 4.30 2.25 -6.26
N PRO A 122 4.40 3.59 -6.23
CA PRO A 122 4.72 4.33 -5.01
C PRO A 122 3.62 4.27 -3.94
N ILE A 123 2.36 4.11 -4.33
CA ILE A 123 1.25 3.89 -3.38
C ILE A 123 1.48 2.58 -2.61
N TYR A 124 1.79 1.49 -3.32
CA TYR A 124 2.04 0.20 -2.68
C TYR A 124 3.30 0.24 -1.80
N SER A 125 4.36 0.91 -2.25
CA SER A 125 5.57 1.12 -1.45
C SER A 125 5.28 1.88 -0.15
N GLY A 126 4.54 2.99 -0.22
CA GLY A 126 4.18 3.79 0.95
C GLY A 126 3.30 3.03 1.94
N LEU A 127 2.30 2.30 1.45
CA LEU A 127 1.43 1.46 2.28
C LEU A 127 2.19 0.31 2.93
N MET A 128 3.11 -0.35 2.20
CA MET A 128 3.94 -1.39 2.78
C MET A 128 4.86 -0.84 3.87
N LEU A 129 5.49 0.31 3.65
CA LEU A 129 6.30 0.97 4.68
C LEU A 129 5.45 1.28 5.92
N ALA A 130 4.21 1.73 5.72
CA ALA A 130 3.33 2.06 6.83
C ALA A 130 2.86 0.84 7.63
N ILE A 131 2.62 -0.27 6.94
CA ILE A 131 2.29 -1.56 7.53
C ILE A 131 3.47 -2.11 8.34
N VAL A 132 4.68 -2.03 7.80
CA VAL A 132 5.91 -2.43 8.51
C VAL A 132 6.12 -1.57 9.75
N GLY A 133 5.95 -0.24 9.66
CA GLY A 133 6.00 0.65 10.82
C GLY A 133 4.98 0.29 11.89
N SER A 134 3.73 0.05 11.49
CA SER A 134 2.65 -0.36 12.40
C SER A 134 2.94 -1.71 13.06
N ALA A 135 3.55 -2.63 12.33
CA ALA A 135 3.94 -3.94 12.83
C ALA A 135 5.13 -3.86 13.82
N ILE A 136 6.11 -2.99 13.57
CA ILE A 136 7.22 -2.74 14.51
C ILE A 136 6.68 -2.19 15.84
N ALA A 137 5.76 -1.21 15.78
CA ALA A 137 5.14 -0.65 16.98
C ALA A 137 4.32 -1.68 17.78
N ARG A 138 3.83 -2.74 17.13
CA ARG A 138 3.15 -3.86 17.78
C ARG A 138 4.09 -4.96 18.27
N GLY A 139 5.10 -5.31 17.50
CA GLY A 139 6.13 -6.28 17.88
C GLY A 139 5.64 -7.71 18.15
N ASP A 140 4.47 -8.12 17.65
CA ASP A 140 3.89 -9.46 17.84
C ASP A 140 3.94 -10.31 16.56
N ILE A 141 3.85 -11.64 16.72
CA ILE A 141 3.85 -12.60 15.57
C ILE A 141 2.72 -12.29 14.60
N ALA A 142 1.53 -11.94 15.10
CA ALA A 142 0.38 -11.58 14.28
C ALA A 142 0.70 -10.41 13.31
N ALA A 143 1.46 -9.41 13.77
CA ALA A 143 1.89 -8.30 12.93
C ALA A 143 2.86 -8.72 11.82
N VAL A 144 3.76 -9.68 12.10
CA VAL A 144 4.66 -10.25 11.07
C VAL A 144 3.86 -11.02 10.02
N LEU A 145 2.89 -11.84 10.43
CA LEU A 145 2.02 -12.56 9.51
C LEU A 145 1.19 -11.59 8.64
N ALA A 146 0.74 -10.47 9.22
CA ALA A 146 0.07 -9.43 8.46
C ALA A 146 0.98 -8.81 7.39
N ILE A 147 2.26 -8.52 7.70
CA ILE A 147 3.22 -8.04 6.69
C ILE A 147 3.34 -9.03 5.54
N VAL A 148 3.55 -10.33 5.84
CA VAL A 148 3.73 -11.37 4.81
C VAL A 148 2.49 -11.50 3.93
N ALA A 149 1.30 -11.52 4.54
CA ALA A 149 0.03 -11.62 3.80
C ALA A 149 -0.18 -10.42 2.87
N VAL A 150 0.07 -9.20 3.34
CA VAL A 150 -0.10 -7.99 2.52
C VAL A 150 0.98 -7.91 1.44
N LEU A 151 2.24 -8.24 1.74
CA LEU A 151 3.33 -8.26 0.76
C LEU A 151 3.00 -9.20 -0.40
N TYR A 152 2.55 -10.41 -0.10
CA TYR A 152 2.11 -11.37 -1.13
C TYR A 152 1.01 -10.78 -2.03
N ALA A 153 -0.01 -10.16 -1.44
CA ALA A 153 -1.10 -9.54 -2.18
C ALA A 153 -0.64 -8.37 -3.05
N VAL A 154 0.25 -7.53 -2.53
CA VAL A 154 0.85 -6.41 -3.26
C VAL A 154 1.67 -6.91 -4.46
N LEU A 155 2.53 -7.91 -4.26
CA LEU A 155 3.35 -8.47 -5.35
C LEU A 155 2.48 -9.04 -6.47
N ARG A 156 1.40 -9.74 -6.12
CA ARG A 156 0.44 -10.25 -7.11
C ARG A 156 -0.24 -9.12 -7.87
N ARG A 157 -0.70 -8.08 -7.18
CA ARG A 157 -1.36 -6.92 -7.81
C ARG A 157 -0.41 -6.16 -8.73
N VAL A 158 0.81 -5.91 -8.28
CA VAL A 158 1.87 -5.30 -9.08
C VAL A 158 2.08 -6.10 -10.36
N SER A 159 2.23 -7.42 -10.28
CA SER A 159 2.43 -8.25 -11.47
C SER A 159 1.29 -8.14 -12.49
N ILE A 160 0.03 -8.10 -12.03
CA ILE A 160 -1.13 -7.95 -12.92
C ILE A 160 -1.16 -6.55 -13.54
N GLU A 161 -0.91 -5.51 -12.73
CA GLU A 161 -0.85 -4.12 -13.21
C GLU A 161 0.26 -3.94 -14.26
N GLU A 162 1.46 -4.48 -14.02
CA GLU A 162 2.57 -4.39 -14.98
C GLU A 162 2.26 -5.10 -16.31
N SER A 163 1.56 -6.24 -16.26
CA SER A 163 1.11 -6.94 -17.48
C SER A 163 0.20 -6.04 -18.31
N TRP A 164 -0.80 -5.42 -17.68
CA TRP A 164 -1.76 -4.57 -18.39
C TRP A 164 -1.12 -3.29 -18.91
N MET A 165 -0.18 -2.71 -18.15
CA MET A 165 0.61 -1.56 -18.61
C MET A 165 1.50 -1.93 -19.80
N SER A 166 2.09 -3.13 -19.80
CA SER A 166 2.88 -3.63 -20.93
C SER A 166 2.03 -3.84 -22.18
N GLU A 167 0.83 -4.45 -22.04
CA GLU A 167 -0.13 -4.61 -23.13
C GLU A 167 -0.57 -3.27 -23.73
N THR A 168 -0.73 -2.24 -22.90
CA THR A 168 -1.30 -0.95 -23.31
C THR A 168 -0.27 -0.01 -23.91
N PHE A 169 0.90 0.09 -23.29
CA PHE A 169 1.91 1.10 -23.63
C PHE A 169 3.13 0.52 -24.35
N GLY A 170 3.24 -0.81 -24.47
CA GLY A 170 4.30 -1.48 -25.21
C GLY A 170 5.71 -1.01 -24.82
N SER A 171 6.47 -0.55 -25.82
CA SER A 171 7.86 -0.09 -25.66
C SER A 171 8.01 1.05 -24.65
N ALA A 172 7.04 1.98 -24.60
CA ALA A 172 7.09 3.07 -23.65
C ALA A 172 7.11 2.54 -22.20
N TYR A 173 6.32 1.51 -21.88
CA TYR A 173 6.37 0.92 -20.55
C TYR A 173 7.65 0.11 -20.30
N ALA A 174 8.19 -0.55 -21.33
CA ALA A 174 9.48 -1.23 -21.24
C ALA A 174 10.61 -0.27 -20.86
N ASP A 175 10.67 0.91 -21.49
CA ASP A 175 11.67 1.95 -21.17
C ASP A 175 11.54 2.45 -19.72
N TYR A 176 10.30 2.59 -19.25
CA TYR A 176 10.02 2.97 -17.87
C TYR A 176 10.45 1.87 -16.88
N LYS A 177 10.17 0.60 -17.23
CA LYS A 177 10.57 -0.56 -16.43
C LYS A 177 12.09 -0.67 -16.29
N ALA A 178 12.82 -0.33 -17.34
CA ALA A 178 14.28 -0.36 -17.36
C ALA A 178 14.93 0.73 -16.50
N SER A 179 14.26 1.88 -16.32
CA SER A 179 14.83 3.06 -15.66
C SER A 179 14.34 3.27 -14.23
N THR A 180 13.21 2.68 -13.84
CA THR A 180 12.55 2.95 -12.56
C THR A 180 12.21 1.63 -11.88
N PRO A 181 12.63 1.32 -10.63
CA PRO A 181 12.34 0.06 -9.95
C PRO A 181 10.86 -0.13 -9.59
N ALA A 182 10.43 -1.36 -9.29
CA ALA A 182 9.01 -1.66 -9.04
C ALA A 182 8.47 -1.03 -7.74
N LEU A 183 9.07 -1.40 -6.60
CA LEU A 183 8.54 -1.12 -5.26
C LEU A 183 9.57 -0.52 -4.30
N VAL A 184 10.81 -1.00 -4.33
CA VAL A 184 11.86 -0.51 -3.44
C VAL A 184 12.89 0.23 -4.31
N PRO A 185 13.23 1.48 -3.97
CA PRO A 185 14.30 2.19 -4.67
C PRO A 185 15.55 1.33 -4.72
N PHE A 186 16.25 1.32 -5.86
CA PHE A 186 17.50 0.60 -6.08
C PHE A 186 17.41 -0.94 -6.15
N LEU A 187 16.21 -1.54 -6.06
CA LEU A 187 15.97 -2.96 -6.37
C LEU A 187 15.22 -3.08 -7.70
N LEU A 188 15.95 -3.37 -8.78
CA LEU A 188 15.42 -3.51 -10.15
C LEU A 188 14.65 -4.83 -10.33
#